data_AF-A0AAU2AJS8-F1
#
_entry.id   AF-A0AAU2AJS8-F1
#
_cell.length_a   1.000
_cell.length_b   1.000
_cell.length_c   1.000
_cell.angle_alpha   90.00
_cell.angle_beta   90.00
_cell.angle_gamma   90.00
#
_symmetry.space_group_name_H-M   'P 1'
#
loop_
_entity.id
_entity.type
_entity.pdbx_description
1 polymer ?
#
loop_
_entity_poly.entity_id
_entity_poly.type
_entity_poly.pdbx_seq_one_letter_code
_entity_poly.pdbx_strand_id
1 'polypeptide(L)'
;MPDGTPAATPESVPDLVRQAPLSFVGRVTRLGGTPLAAVTADERTAVVQVDEVLHAPDAFRRLAGSEVTVQLSAGLAPPAVGDRAAFFTKGAVYGEGLAVDEVGRLPADDVQPHLTLAATTADAMPFSAVLRGIRDEDMTTHAGEADAVVIGTVVGLEKLPGNEGRPISEHDPDWWRAQLDVSHVESGDVPPGRLSVLYPNSRDIHWYRVPKPSPGQQGMWILHATEGADDESAALRDAARFQLLHPDDCQPTRMLAVLQERR
;
A
#
# COMPACT_ATOMS: atom_id res chain seq x y z
N MET A 1 10.64 22.47 36.80
CA MET A 1 11.01 21.64 35.65
C MET A 1 9.74 21.44 34.84
N PRO A 2 9.54 22.12 33.70
CA PRO A 2 8.34 21.87 32.91
C PRO A 2 8.52 20.59 32.11
N ASP A 3 7.54 19.69 32.21
CA ASP A 3 7.36 18.54 31.34
C ASP A 3 7.13 19.03 29.91
N GLY A 4 8.11 18.79 29.04
CA GLY A 4 7.94 18.94 27.60
C GLY A 4 7.25 17.72 27.06
N THR A 5 5.92 17.76 26.95
CA THR A 5 5.19 16.90 26.01
C THR A 5 5.83 17.10 24.64
N PRO A 6 6.31 16.04 23.95
CA PRO A 6 6.78 16.21 22.58
C PRO A 6 5.60 16.74 21.76
N ALA A 7 5.76 17.95 21.20
CA ALA A 7 4.82 18.48 20.23
C ALA A 7 4.74 17.44 19.09
N ALA A 8 3.53 16.96 18.80
CA ALA A 8 3.29 16.12 17.63
C ALA A 8 3.87 16.84 16.42
N THR A 9 4.84 16.22 15.75
CA THR A 9 5.34 16.70 14.47
C THR A 9 4.13 16.89 13.56
N PRO A 10 3.97 18.03 12.86
CA PRO A 10 2.88 18.18 11.91
C PRO A 10 2.90 16.99 10.95
N GLU A 11 1.81 16.24 10.88
CA GLU A 11 1.73 15.04 10.05
C GLU A 11 2.00 15.43 8.60
N SER A 12 2.96 14.74 7.98
CA SER A 12 3.33 15.03 6.60
C SER A 12 2.25 14.52 5.63
N VAL A 13 2.15 15.13 4.44
CA VAL A 13 1.20 14.66 3.41
C VAL A 13 1.38 13.16 3.10
N PRO A 14 2.60 12.62 2.91
CA PRO A 14 2.79 11.17 2.75
C PRO A 14 2.21 10.33 3.89
N ASP A 15 2.44 10.72 5.15
CA ASP A 15 1.94 9.98 6.32
C ASP A 15 0.42 9.95 6.37
N LEU A 16 -0.22 11.07 6.03
CA LEU A 16 -1.67 11.18 5.95
C LEU A 16 -2.23 10.36 4.79
N VAL A 17 -1.59 10.37 3.61
CA VAL A 17 -2.00 9.57 2.45
C VAL A 17 -1.89 8.07 2.73
N ARG A 18 -0.87 7.64 3.48
CA ARG A 18 -0.72 6.22 3.92
C ARG A 18 -1.90 5.76 4.78
N GLN A 19 -2.43 6.64 5.62
CA GLN A 19 -3.49 6.32 6.58
C GLN A 19 -4.91 6.54 6.02
N ALA A 20 -5.06 7.42 5.03
CA ALA A 20 -6.33 7.80 4.45
C ALA A 20 -6.52 7.19 3.06
N PRO A 21 -7.36 6.17 2.87
CA PRO A 21 -7.67 5.67 1.53
C PRO A 21 -8.39 6.70 0.65
N LEU A 22 -9.06 7.69 1.25
CA LEU A 22 -9.78 8.75 0.56
C LEU A 22 -9.36 10.13 1.11
N SER A 23 -8.94 11.03 0.23
CA SER A 23 -8.71 12.43 0.57
C SER A 23 -9.28 13.39 -0.47
N PHE A 24 -9.73 14.54 0.00
CA PHE A 24 -10.37 15.56 -0.83
C PHE A 24 -10.24 16.95 -0.22
N VAL A 25 -10.31 17.97 -1.06
CA VAL A 25 -10.52 19.35 -0.62
C VAL A 25 -12.02 19.63 -0.62
N GLY A 26 -12.51 20.22 0.46
CA GLY A 26 -13.92 20.58 0.57
C GLY A 26 -14.18 21.73 1.53
N ARG A 27 -15.40 22.23 1.46
CA ARG A 27 -15.90 23.31 2.32
C ARG A 27 -16.93 22.78 3.31
N VAL A 28 -16.77 23.11 4.57
CA VAL A 28 -17.74 22.77 5.62
C VAL A 28 -19.01 23.58 5.42
N THR A 29 -20.13 22.91 5.13
CA THR A 29 -21.44 23.55 4.95
C THR A 29 -22.31 23.47 6.20
N ARG A 30 -22.07 22.48 7.08
CA ARG A 30 -22.82 22.28 8.32
C ARG A 30 -21.98 21.58 9.39
N LEU A 31 -22.27 21.85 10.66
CA LEU A 31 -21.77 21.14 11.84
C LEU A 31 -22.95 20.64 12.69
N GLY A 32 -22.75 19.58 13.45
CA GLY A 32 -23.78 19.05 14.36
C GLY A 32 -24.94 18.36 13.65
N GLY A 33 -24.78 17.99 12.38
CA GLY A 33 -25.88 17.49 11.55
C GLY A 33 -25.39 16.68 10.35
N THR A 34 -26.26 15.84 9.81
CA THR A 34 -26.00 15.00 8.63
C THR A 34 -27.27 14.85 7.79
N PRO A 35 -27.19 14.85 6.45
CA PRO A 35 -28.32 14.50 5.60
C PRO A 35 -28.63 12.99 5.62
N LEU A 36 -27.74 12.17 6.17
CA LEU A 36 -27.85 10.71 6.16
C LEU A 36 -28.65 10.22 7.37
N ALA A 37 -29.83 9.65 7.11
CA ALA A 37 -30.68 9.06 8.16
C ALA A 37 -29.99 7.90 8.91
N ALA A 38 -29.04 7.22 8.27
CA ALA A 38 -28.28 6.11 8.86
C ALA A 38 -27.16 6.55 9.83
N VAL A 39 -26.86 7.84 9.91
CA VAL A 39 -25.79 8.39 10.77
C VAL A 39 -26.44 9.22 11.87
N THR A 40 -26.16 8.90 13.13
CA THR A 40 -26.53 9.77 14.25
C THR A 40 -25.55 10.93 14.29
N ALA A 41 -26.03 12.13 13.97
CA ALA A 41 -25.20 13.33 14.09
C ALA A 41 -24.89 13.65 15.56
N ASP A 42 -23.63 13.99 15.81
CA ASP A 42 -23.15 14.58 17.05
C ASP A 42 -22.41 15.90 16.79
N GLU A 43 -21.87 16.52 17.83
CA GLU A 43 -21.13 17.79 17.75
C GLU A 43 -19.87 17.72 16.87
N ARG A 44 -19.41 16.51 16.53
CA ARG A 44 -18.26 16.25 15.67
C ARG A 44 -18.66 15.72 14.30
N THR A 45 -19.95 15.75 13.95
CA THR A 45 -20.41 15.46 12.60
C THR A 45 -20.43 16.75 11.78
N ALA A 46 -19.71 16.74 10.65
CA ALA A 46 -19.71 17.84 9.69
C ALA A 46 -20.28 17.37 8.34
N VAL A 47 -20.96 18.27 7.63
CA VAL A 47 -21.29 18.09 6.21
C VAL A 47 -20.30 18.93 5.42
N VAL A 48 -19.61 18.29 4.47
CA VAL A 48 -18.58 18.91 3.65
C VAL A 48 -18.97 18.80 2.18
N GLN A 49 -19.07 19.94 1.51
CA GLN A 49 -19.18 20.01 0.06
C GLN A 49 -17.81 19.73 -0.53
N VAL A 50 -17.67 18.67 -1.32
CA VAL A 50 -16.41 18.30 -1.96
C VAL A 50 -16.18 19.20 -3.17
N ASP A 51 -15.04 19.89 -3.17
CA ASP A 51 -14.59 20.70 -4.30
C ASP A 51 -13.80 19.81 -5.27
N GLU A 52 -12.77 19.13 -4.75
CA GLU A 52 -11.79 18.38 -5.55
C GLU A 52 -11.36 17.10 -4.82
N VAL A 53 -11.23 16.00 -5.55
CA VAL A 53 -10.73 14.72 -4.99
C VAL A 53 -9.23 14.64 -5.18
N LEU A 54 -8.48 14.44 -4.09
CA LEU A 54 -7.02 14.41 -4.10
C LEU A 54 -6.47 13.01 -4.38
N HIS A 55 -7.05 11.99 -3.73
CA HIS A 55 -6.97 10.59 -4.14
C HIS A 55 -8.12 9.78 -3.54
N ALA A 56 -8.53 8.73 -4.24
CA ALA A 56 -9.64 7.88 -3.83
C ALA A 56 -9.59 6.50 -4.53
N PRO A 57 -10.22 5.46 -3.96
CA PRO A 57 -10.59 4.26 -4.70
C PRO A 57 -11.48 4.61 -5.91
N ASP A 58 -11.48 3.76 -6.93
CA ASP A 58 -12.17 4.02 -8.21
C ASP A 58 -13.65 4.39 -8.05
N ALA A 59 -14.34 3.75 -7.10
CA ALA A 59 -15.74 4.01 -6.79
C ALA A 59 -16.01 5.46 -6.32
N PHE A 60 -15.01 6.16 -5.80
CA PHE A 60 -15.14 7.48 -5.16
C PHE A 60 -14.42 8.61 -5.92
N ARG A 61 -13.85 8.32 -7.09
CA ARG A 61 -13.15 9.34 -7.89
C ARG A 61 -14.05 10.47 -8.38
N ARG A 62 -15.37 10.26 -8.40
CA ARG A 62 -16.37 11.25 -8.88
C ARG A 62 -17.11 11.97 -7.74
N LEU A 63 -16.53 12.01 -6.54
CA LEU A 63 -17.15 12.69 -5.40
C LEU A 63 -17.15 14.22 -5.53
N ALA A 64 -16.33 14.81 -6.40
CA ALA A 64 -16.33 16.25 -6.63
C ALA A 64 -17.75 16.77 -6.94
N GLY A 65 -18.17 17.83 -6.27
CA GLY A 65 -19.52 18.37 -6.35
C GLY A 65 -20.56 17.68 -5.46
N SER A 66 -20.22 16.61 -4.75
CA SER A 66 -21.11 15.92 -3.81
C SER A 66 -20.94 16.41 -2.37
N GLU A 67 -21.97 16.23 -1.54
CA GLU A 67 -21.86 16.39 -0.09
C GLU A 67 -21.41 15.07 0.55
N VAL A 68 -20.47 15.16 1.50
CA VAL A 68 -19.96 14.03 2.27
C VAL A 68 -20.12 14.36 3.76
N THR A 69 -20.64 13.39 4.52
CA THR A 69 -20.66 13.49 5.98
C THR A 69 -19.30 13.04 6.53
N VAL A 70 -18.65 13.92 7.28
CA VAL A 70 -17.34 13.65 7.88
C VAL A 70 -17.50 13.61 9.39
N GLN A 71 -17.12 12.49 10.00
CA GLN A 71 -16.93 12.41 11.43
C GLN A 71 -15.54 12.97 11.78
N LEU A 72 -15.52 14.12 12.44
CA LEU A 72 -14.30 14.87 12.72
C LEU A 72 -13.46 14.20 13.81
N SER A 73 -12.14 14.19 13.62
CA SER A 73 -11.20 13.59 14.56
C SER A 73 -11.30 14.28 15.93
N ALA A 74 -11.25 13.50 17.01
CA ALA A 74 -11.24 14.02 18.38
C ALA A 74 -9.94 14.78 18.71
N GLY A 75 -8.85 14.47 18.02
CA GLY A 75 -7.53 15.09 18.22
C GLY A 75 -7.38 16.48 17.59
N LEU A 76 -8.32 16.88 16.74
CA LEU A 76 -8.27 18.17 16.02
C LEU A 76 -9.38 19.10 16.48
N ALA A 77 -9.13 20.40 16.41
CA ALA A 77 -10.18 21.39 16.62
C ALA A 77 -11.24 21.29 15.49
N PRO A 78 -12.54 21.31 15.82
CA PRO A 78 -13.58 21.39 14.81
C PRO A 78 -13.40 22.63 13.92
N PRO A 79 -13.57 22.51 12.59
CA PRO A 79 -13.53 23.65 11.69
C PRO A 79 -14.79 24.50 11.86
N ALA A 80 -14.77 25.76 11.43
CA ALA A 80 -15.96 26.58 11.34
C ALA A 80 -16.75 26.29 10.06
N VAL A 81 -18.05 26.59 10.07
CA VAL A 81 -18.87 26.58 8.85
C VAL A 81 -18.32 27.62 7.87
N GLY A 82 -18.12 27.23 6.62
CA GLY A 82 -17.51 28.04 5.58
C GLY A 82 -16.02 27.78 5.40
N ASP A 83 -15.34 27.16 6.37
CA ASP A 83 -13.94 26.81 6.26
C ASP A 83 -13.71 25.81 5.14
N ARG A 84 -12.57 25.97 4.47
CA ARG A 84 -12.12 25.10 3.40
C ARG A 84 -10.82 24.42 3.82
N ALA A 85 -10.76 23.11 3.70
CA ALA A 85 -9.61 22.31 4.11
C ALA A 85 -9.45 21.05 3.25
N ALA A 86 -8.27 20.45 3.31
CA ALA A 86 -8.02 19.12 2.81
C ALA A 86 -8.32 18.11 3.93
N PHE A 87 -9.27 17.21 3.68
CA PHE A 87 -9.69 16.16 4.60
C PHE A 87 -9.06 14.84 4.18
N PHE A 88 -8.41 14.17 5.12
CA PHE A 88 -7.85 12.85 4.98
C PHE A 88 -8.71 11.88 5.78
N THR A 89 -9.28 10.88 5.11
CA THR A 89 -10.38 10.10 5.67
C THR A 89 -10.27 8.61 5.38
N LYS A 90 -10.91 7.82 6.24
CA LYS A 90 -11.16 6.38 6.04
C LYS A 90 -12.67 6.13 6.01
N GLY A 91 -13.10 5.15 5.21
CA GLY A 91 -14.52 4.86 5.03
C GLY A 91 -15.17 4.33 6.31
N ALA A 92 -16.35 4.87 6.67
CA ALA A 92 -17.08 4.47 7.87
C ALA A 92 -18.40 3.76 7.54
N VAL A 93 -19.25 4.29 6.64
CA VAL A 93 -20.55 3.69 6.28
C VAL A 93 -20.97 4.04 4.85
N TYR A 94 -21.53 3.05 4.13
CA TYR A 94 -22.09 3.17 2.77
C TYR A 94 -23.61 2.93 2.78
N GLY A 95 -24.36 3.84 2.14
CA GLY A 95 -25.82 3.77 1.99
C GLY A 95 -26.32 4.73 0.91
N GLU A 96 -27.35 5.53 1.20
CA GLU A 96 -27.85 6.58 0.29
C GLU A 96 -26.91 7.80 0.16
N GLY A 97 -25.82 7.82 0.92
CA GLY A 97 -24.70 8.73 0.74
C GLY A 97 -23.47 8.26 1.51
N LEU A 98 -22.43 9.10 1.54
CA LEU A 98 -21.11 8.72 2.03
C LEU A 98 -20.83 9.34 3.41
N ALA A 99 -20.49 8.48 4.38
CA ALA A 99 -19.96 8.88 5.68
C ALA A 99 -18.53 8.35 5.86
N VAL A 100 -17.64 9.23 6.30
CA VAL A 100 -16.20 8.93 6.47
C VAL A 100 -15.68 9.45 7.81
N ASP A 101 -14.68 8.77 8.35
CA ASP A 101 -13.97 9.21 9.55
C ASP A 101 -12.72 10.00 9.15
N GLU A 102 -12.56 11.18 9.72
CA GLU A 102 -11.34 11.99 9.57
C GLU A 102 -10.18 11.37 10.35
N VAL A 103 -9.08 11.12 9.64
CA VAL A 103 -7.80 10.75 10.25
C VAL A 103 -6.88 11.95 10.39
N GLY A 104 -7.01 12.95 9.50
CA GLY A 104 -6.25 14.18 9.57
C GLY A 104 -6.80 15.28 8.68
N ARG A 105 -6.31 16.50 8.90
CA ARG A 105 -6.73 17.68 8.16
C ARG A 105 -5.55 18.62 7.94
N LEU A 106 -5.44 19.13 6.71
CA LEU A 106 -4.50 20.20 6.36
C LEU A 106 -5.26 21.42 5.82
N PRO A 107 -4.71 22.64 5.98
CA PRO A 107 -5.15 23.80 5.22
C PRO A 107 -5.20 23.49 3.71
N ALA A 108 -6.21 24.01 3.01
CA ALA A 108 -6.35 23.77 1.57
C ALA A 108 -5.14 24.32 0.77
N ASP A 109 -4.51 25.39 1.26
CA ASP A 109 -3.35 26.01 0.62
C ASP A 109 -2.11 25.10 0.68
N ASP A 110 -1.98 24.25 1.70
CA ASP A 110 -0.85 23.34 1.87
C ASP A 110 -0.87 22.20 0.85
N VAL A 111 -2.05 21.84 0.32
CA VAL A 111 -2.20 20.81 -0.71
C VAL A 111 -2.30 21.39 -2.12
N GLN A 112 -2.43 22.71 -2.25
CA GLN A 112 -2.59 23.41 -3.53
C GLN A 112 -1.48 23.12 -4.54
N PRO A 113 -0.18 22.98 -4.17
CA PRO A 113 0.87 22.61 -5.11
C PRO A 113 0.62 21.27 -5.82
N HIS A 114 0.00 20.30 -5.14
CA HIS A 114 -0.31 18.99 -5.72
C HIS A 114 -1.47 19.05 -6.72
N LEU A 115 -2.47 19.89 -6.44
CA LEU A 115 -3.55 20.18 -7.38
C LEU A 115 -3.01 20.84 -8.65
N THR A 116 -2.16 21.85 -8.50
CA THR A 116 -1.54 22.55 -9.64
C THR A 116 -0.66 21.60 -10.45
N LEU A 117 0.15 20.77 -9.78
CA LEU A 117 0.98 19.79 -10.47
C LEU A 117 0.14 18.84 -11.30
N ALA A 118 -0.90 18.22 -10.74
CA ALA A 118 -1.78 17.30 -11.47
C ALA A 118 -2.57 17.96 -12.61
N ALA A 119 -2.83 19.27 -12.56
CA ALA A 119 -3.41 19.98 -13.69
C ALA A 119 -2.42 20.15 -14.87
N THR A 120 -1.11 20.11 -14.57
CA THR A 120 -0.03 20.26 -15.56
C THR A 120 0.56 18.93 -16.01
N THR A 121 0.41 17.87 -15.22
CA THR A 121 0.81 16.51 -15.56
C THR A 121 -0.39 15.72 -16.07
N ALA A 122 -0.17 14.69 -16.90
CA ALA A 122 -1.25 13.79 -17.32
C ALA A 122 -1.66 12.78 -16.22
N ASP A 123 -1.48 13.15 -14.96
CA ASP A 123 -1.77 12.28 -13.82
C ASP A 123 -3.27 12.15 -13.59
N ALA A 124 -3.71 10.97 -13.16
CA ALA A 124 -5.13 10.68 -12.97
C ALA A 124 -5.74 11.44 -11.77
N MET A 125 -4.94 11.78 -10.76
CA MET A 125 -5.36 12.48 -9.54
C MET A 125 -4.21 13.30 -8.89
N PRO A 126 -4.52 14.33 -8.09
CA PRO A 126 -3.55 15.20 -7.41
C PRO A 126 -2.43 14.51 -6.63
N PHE A 127 -2.73 13.46 -5.87
CA PHE A 127 -1.72 12.75 -5.07
C PHE A 127 -1.11 11.54 -5.78
N SER A 128 -1.24 11.42 -7.10
CA SER A 128 -0.62 10.31 -7.87
C SER A 128 0.90 10.24 -7.69
N ALA A 129 1.58 11.39 -7.70
CA ALA A 129 3.02 11.47 -7.46
C ALA A 129 3.40 11.08 -6.02
N VAL A 130 2.60 11.50 -5.03
CA VAL A 130 2.80 11.15 -3.61
C VAL A 130 2.66 9.64 -3.42
N LEU A 131 1.60 9.04 -3.97
CA LEU A 131 1.37 7.59 -3.92
C LEU A 131 2.49 6.78 -4.59
N ARG A 132 3.04 7.29 -5.69
CA ARG A 132 4.21 6.68 -6.35
C ARG A 132 5.44 6.75 -5.43
N GLY A 133 5.70 7.92 -4.85
CA GLY A 133 6.81 8.10 -3.91
C GLY A 133 6.73 7.19 -2.68
N ILE A 134 5.53 7.04 -2.10
CA ILE A 134 5.23 6.10 -1.02
C ILE A 134 5.56 4.67 -1.44
N ARG A 135 5.07 4.22 -2.60
CA ARG A 135 5.32 2.87 -3.10
C ARG A 135 6.81 2.61 -3.34
N ASP A 136 7.51 3.58 -3.93
CA ASP A 136 8.94 3.49 -4.19
C ASP A 136 9.73 3.37 -2.88
N GLU A 137 9.34 4.13 -1.84
CA GLU A 137 9.92 4.06 -0.50
C GLU A 137 9.65 2.71 0.18
N ASP A 138 8.42 2.21 0.11
CA ASP A 138 8.03 0.91 0.69
C ASP A 138 8.81 -0.23 0.03
N MET A 139 8.89 -0.21 -1.31
CA MET A 139 9.70 -1.16 -2.06
C MET A 139 11.18 -1.06 -1.70
N THR A 140 11.71 0.15 -1.53
CA THR A 140 13.12 0.35 -1.16
C THR A 140 13.41 -0.18 0.25
N THR A 141 12.51 0.08 1.19
CA THR A 141 12.58 -0.46 2.56
C THR A 141 12.56 -1.98 2.53
N HIS A 142 11.59 -2.56 1.82
CA HIS A 142 11.44 -4.01 1.65
C HIS A 142 12.69 -4.65 1.01
N ALA A 143 13.25 -4.02 -0.01
CA ALA A 143 14.50 -4.46 -0.64
C ALA A 143 15.71 -4.36 0.31
N GLY A 144 15.71 -3.41 1.24
CA GLY A 144 16.74 -3.26 2.26
C GLY A 144 16.69 -4.34 3.36
N GLU A 145 15.53 -4.94 3.58
CA GLU A 145 15.33 -6.06 4.52
C GLU A 145 15.64 -7.42 3.91
N ALA A 146 15.77 -7.50 2.58
CA ALA A 146 15.98 -8.74 1.85
C ALA A 146 17.41 -9.29 1.95
N ASP A 147 17.53 -10.61 1.90
CA ASP A 147 18.83 -11.31 1.88
C ASP A 147 19.58 -11.15 0.56
N ALA A 148 18.84 -10.98 -0.55
CA ALA A 148 19.42 -10.67 -1.86
C ALA A 148 18.42 -9.95 -2.78
N VAL A 149 18.94 -9.13 -3.68
CA VAL A 149 18.18 -8.51 -4.78
C VAL A 149 18.88 -8.80 -6.09
N VAL A 150 18.15 -9.38 -7.05
CA VAL A 150 18.72 -9.86 -8.32
C VAL A 150 17.85 -9.50 -9.52
N ILE A 151 18.45 -9.43 -10.71
CA ILE A 151 17.75 -9.42 -11.99
C ILE A 151 17.90 -10.80 -12.64
N GLY A 152 16.77 -11.44 -12.93
CA GLY A 152 16.78 -12.77 -13.54
C GLY A 152 15.54 -13.06 -14.36
N THR A 153 15.64 -14.12 -15.15
CA THR A 153 14.54 -14.65 -15.98
C THR A 153 14.12 -16.02 -15.48
N VAL A 154 12.81 -16.27 -15.38
CA VAL A 154 12.28 -17.59 -15.03
C VAL A 154 12.54 -18.57 -16.17
N VAL A 155 13.36 -19.59 -15.91
CA VAL A 155 13.73 -20.64 -16.89
C VAL A 155 13.12 -22.00 -16.58
N GLY A 156 12.51 -22.18 -15.42
CA GLY A 156 11.83 -23.41 -15.04
C GLY A 156 10.87 -23.21 -13.88
N LEU A 157 9.80 -24.00 -13.86
CA LEU A 157 8.81 -24.03 -12.79
C LEU A 157 8.52 -25.49 -12.45
N GLU A 158 8.43 -25.79 -11.16
CA GLU A 158 8.20 -27.14 -10.66
C GLU A 158 7.29 -27.09 -9.44
N LYS A 159 6.24 -27.90 -9.44
CA LYS A 159 5.42 -28.09 -8.24
C LYS A 159 6.16 -28.99 -7.26
N LEU A 160 6.27 -28.57 -6.00
CA LEU A 160 6.82 -29.42 -4.96
C LEU A 160 5.76 -30.44 -4.49
N PRO A 161 6.17 -31.65 -4.06
CA PRO A 161 5.24 -32.58 -3.45
C PRO A 161 4.56 -31.89 -2.25
N GLY A 162 3.23 -31.96 -2.22
CA GLY A 162 2.45 -31.39 -1.11
C GLY A 162 2.59 -32.23 0.15
N ASN A 163 1.96 -31.76 1.24
CA ASN A 163 1.87 -32.50 2.51
C ASN A 163 0.97 -33.74 2.37
N GLU A 164 1.42 -34.76 1.63
CA GLU A 164 0.72 -36.04 1.50
C GLU A 164 0.60 -36.70 2.89
N GLY A 165 -0.63 -36.91 3.35
CA GLY A 165 -0.94 -37.57 4.62
C GLY A 165 -1.27 -36.67 5.82
N ARG A 166 -1.36 -35.35 5.65
CA ARG A 166 -1.89 -34.42 6.67
C ARG A 166 -3.33 -33.97 6.33
N PRO A 167 -4.12 -33.51 7.33
CA PRO A 167 -5.39 -32.85 7.05
C PRO A 167 -5.10 -31.61 6.18
N ILE A 168 -5.65 -31.61 4.97
CA ILE A 168 -5.53 -30.47 4.05
C ILE A 168 -6.24 -29.30 4.71
N SER A 169 -5.49 -28.25 5.04
CA SER A 169 -6.06 -26.95 5.39
C SER A 169 -6.39 -26.20 4.11
N GLU A 170 -7.50 -25.47 4.10
CA GLU A 170 -7.84 -24.56 3.01
C GLU A 170 -6.74 -23.51 2.78
N HIS A 171 -5.96 -23.21 3.81
CA HIS A 171 -4.88 -22.23 3.79
C HIS A 171 -3.49 -22.83 3.49
N ASP A 172 -3.41 -24.13 3.19
CA ASP A 172 -2.11 -24.76 2.90
C ASP A 172 -1.47 -24.12 1.64
N PRO A 173 -0.21 -23.68 1.73
CA PRO A 173 0.50 -23.17 0.57
C PRO A 173 0.69 -24.28 -0.47
N ASP A 174 0.19 -24.06 -1.70
CA ASP A 174 0.54 -24.88 -2.87
C ASP A 174 1.98 -24.53 -3.27
N TRP A 175 2.98 -25.14 -2.66
CA TRP A 175 4.39 -24.76 -2.86
C TRP A 175 4.92 -25.13 -4.25
N TRP A 176 5.58 -24.16 -4.88
CA TRP A 176 6.28 -24.31 -6.14
C TRP A 176 7.69 -23.77 -6.05
N ARG A 177 8.55 -24.29 -6.91
CA ARG A 177 9.92 -23.83 -7.11
C ARG A 177 10.05 -23.20 -8.49
N ALA A 178 10.51 -21.96 -8.54
CA ALA A 178 10.95 -21.30 -9.75
C ALA A 178 12.48 -21.36 -9.85
N GLN A 179 12.99 -21.70 -11.03
CA GLN A 179 14.41 -21.56 -11.38
C GLN A 179 14.59 -20.24 -12.13
N LEU A 180 15.38 -19.35 -11.56
CA LEU A 180 15.80 -18.09 -12.16
C LEU A 180 17.17 -18.26 -12.80
N ASP A 181 17.36 -17.71 -13.99
CA ASP A 181 18.67 -17.45 -14.57
C ASP A 181 19.06 -16.00 -14.23
N VAL A 182 19.92 -15.85 -13.23
CA VAL A 182 20.33 -14.56 -12.67
C VAL A 182 21.41 -13.94 -13.55
N SER A 183 21.09 -12.79 -14.11
CA SER A 183 21.96 -12.00 -15.00
C SER A 183 22.70 -10.88 -14.29
N HIS A 184 22.13 -10.34 -13.21
CA HIS A 184 22.73 -9.28 -12.38
C HIS A 184 22.36 -9.48 -10.92
N VAL A 185 23.29 -9.18 -10.02
CA VAL A 185 23.11 -9.21 -8.58
C VAL A 185 23.30 -7.79 -8.07
N GLU A 186 22.26 -7.21 -7.48
CA GLU A 186 22.30 -5.85 -6.93
C GLU A 186 22.79 -5.86 -5.48
N SER A 187 22.35 -6.83 -4.70
CA SER A 187 22.75 -7.01 -3.30
C SER A 187 22.64 -8.48 -2.87
N GLY A 188 23.30 -8.83 -1.77
CA GLY A 188 23.31 -10.17 -1.19
C GLY A 188 24.46 -11.05 -1.67
N ASP A 189 24.66 -12.16 -0.96
CA ASP A 189 25.69 -13.16 -1.28
C ASP A 189 25.07 -14.30 -2.11
N VAL A 190 24.90 -14.02 -3.41
CA VAL A 190 24.35 -14.94 -4.40
C VAL A 190 25.19 -14.84 -5.69
N PRO A 191 25.65 -15.96 -6.27
CA PRO A 191 26.35 -15.93 -7.54
C PRO A 191 25.37 -15.73 -8.72
N PRO A 192 25.80 -15.09 -9.83
CA PRO A 192 25.06 -15.14 -11.09
C PRO A 192 24.85 -16.57 -11.60
N GLY A 193 23.83 -16.76 -12.45
CA GLY A 193 23.44 -18.06 -13.00
C GLY A 193 22.18 -18.64 -12.34
N ARG A 194 22.08 -19.98 -12.28
CA ARG A 194 20.85 -20.63 -11.83
C ARG A 194 20.63 -20.47 -10.32
N LEU A 195 19.46 -19.93 -9.96
CA LEU A 195 19.01 -19.78 -8.59
C LEU A 195 17.59 -20.33 -8.44
N SER A 196 17.37 -21.17 -7.43
CA SER A 196 16.04 -21.65 -7.09
C SER A 196 15.39 -20.74 -6.04
N VAL A 197 14.12 -20.43 -6.24
CA VAL A 197 13.29 -19.68 -5.28
C VAL A 197 11.95 -20.39 -5.10
N LEU A 198 11.42 -20.37 -3.88
CA LEU A 198 10.11 -20.92 -3.55
C LEU A 198 9.04 -19.85 -3.64
N TYR A 199 7.83 -20.25 -4.02
CA TYR A 199 6.66 -19.39 -3.93
C TYR A 199 5.39 -20.23 -3.72
N PRO A 200 4.40 -19.70 -2.97
CA PRO A 200 3.09 -20.31 -2.87
C PRO A 200 2.28 -20.01 -4.14
N ASN A 201 1.87 -21.03 -4.86
CA ASN A 201 1.02 -20.94 -6.06
C ASN A 201 -0.49 -21.02 -5.74
N SER A 202 -0.85 -20.98 -4.46
CA SER A 202 -2.24 -21.01 -4.01
C SER A 202 -2.98 -19.72 -4.41
N ARG A 203 -4.30 -19.87 -4.61
CA ARG A 203 -5.24 -18.76 -4.87
C ARG A 203 -6.00 -18.31 -3.62
N ASP A 204 -5.72 -18.91 -2.47
CA ASP A 204 -6.29 -18.54 -1.19
C ASP A 204 -5.98 -17.07 -0.84
N ILE A 205 -6.83 -16.46 0.00
CA ILE A 205 -6.72 -15.05 0.39
C ILE A 205 -5.39 -14.71 1.08
N HIS A 206 -4.71 -15.68 1.70
CA HIS A 206 -3.37 -15.47 2.26
C HIS A 206 -2.29 -15.35 1.18
N TRP A 207 -2.46 -16.05 0.05
CA TRP A 207 -1.41 -16.25 -0.95
C TRP A 207 -1.66 -15.53 -2.28
N TYR A 208 -2.88 -15.04 -2.54
CA TYR A 208 -3.25 -14.51 -3.86
C TYR A 208 -2.42 -13.30 -4.32
N ARG A 209 -1.90 -12.50 -3.37
CA ARG A 209 -1.05 -11.33 -3.69
C ARG A 209 0.41 -11.67 -3.88
N VAL A 210 0.86 -12.85 -3.44
CA VAL A 210 2.25 -13.26 -3.60
C VAL A 210 2.55 -13.47 -5.08
N PRO A 211 3.72 -13.07 -5.60
CA PRO A 211 4.07 -13.27 -6.99
C PRO A 211 3.91 -14.72 -7.44
N LYS A 212 3.42 -14.89 -8.68
CA LYS A 212 3.28 -16.19 -9.34
C LYS A 212 4.17 -16.18 -10.59
N PRO A 213 5.46 -16.54 -10.46
CA PRO A 213 6.41 -16.54 -11.57
C PRO A 213 5.86 -17.27 -12.80
N SER A 214 6.02 -16.67 -13.97
CA SER A 214 5.60 -17.23 -15.25
C SER A 214 6.81 -17.62 -16.10
N PRO A 215 6.73 -18.66 -16.95
CA PRO A 215 7.85 -19.04 -17.81
C PRO A 215 8.34 -17.89 -18.68
N GLY A 216 9.65 -17.65 -18.72
CA GLY A 216 10.26 -16.57 -19.48
C GLY A 216 10.09 -15.17 -18.88
N GLN A 217 9.46 -15.04 -17.71
CA GLN A 217 9.30 -13.75 -17.04
C GLN A 217 10.66 -13.22 -16.57
N GLN A 218 11.02 -12.06 -17.09
CA GLN A 218 12.15 -11.28 -16.59
C GLN A 218 11.67 -10.32 -15.50
N GLY A 219 12.44 -10.19 -14.42
CA GLY A 219 12.10 -9.31 -13.31
C GLY A 219 13.30 -8.95 -12.44
N MET A 220 13.08 -7.96 -11.59
CA MET A 220 13.83 -7.74 -10.37
C MET A 220 13.17 -8.55 -9.26
N TRP A 221 13.96 -9.36 -8.58
CA TRP A 221 13.50 -10.30 -7.57
C TRP A 221 14.10 -9.89 -6.23
N ILE A 222 13.25 -9.63 -5.26
CA ILE A 222 13.62 -9.35 -3.87
C ILE A 222 13.47 -10.67 -3.12
N LEU A 223 14.56 -11.20 -2.61
CA LEU A 223 14.67 -12.58 -2.13
C LEU A 223 14.88 -12.62 -0.63
N HIS A 224 14.02 -13.36 0.06
CA HIS A 224 14.11 -13.61 1.49
C HIS A 224 14.53 -15.05 1.74
N ALA A 225 15.37 -15.29 2.74
CA ALA A 225 15.78 -16.62 3.14
C ALA A 225 14.56 -17.46 3.54
N THR A 226 14.63 -18.75 3.27
CA THR A 226 13.62 -19.70 3.72
C THR A 226 13.83 -19.98 5.22
N GLU A 227 13.02 -19.35 6.06
CA GLU A 227 13.10 -19.42 7.53
C GLU A 227 12.12 -20.45 8.14
N GLY A 228 12.22 -20.68 9.46
CA GLY A 228 11.33 -21.57 10.24
C GLY A 228 12.02 -22.85 10.73
N ALA A 229 11.79 -23.29 11.96
CA ALA A 229 12.54 -24.42 12.56
C ALA A 229 11.83 -25.77 12.47
N ASP A 230 10.61 -25.82 11.97
CA ASP A 230 9.85 -27.06 11.84
C ASP A 230 10.29 -27.91 10.64
N ASP A 231 9.85 -29.16 10.62
CA ASP A 231 10.22 -30.13 9.58
C ASP A 231 9.79 -29.67 8.18
N GLU A 232 8.68 -28.93 8.09
CA GLU A 232 8.18 -28.37 6.84
C GLU A 232 9.14 -27.29 6.30
N SER A 233 9.51 -26.32 7.14
CA SER A 233 10.48 -25.28 6.77
C SER A 233 11.86 -25.86 6.48
N ALA A 234 12.24 -26.95 7.14
CA ALA A 234 13.48 -27.67 6.83
C ALA A 234 13.45 -28.32 5.43
N ALA A 235 12.33 -28.95 5.06
CA ALA A 235 12.14 -29.49 3.71
C ALA A 235 12.11 -28.38 2.64
N LEU A 236 11.49 -27.24 2.94
CA LEU A 236 11.49 -26.07 2.06
C LEU A 236 12.91 -25.52 1.87
N ARG A 237 13.71 -25.39 2.93
CA ARG A 237 15.12 -24.96 2.83
C ARG A 237 15.97 -25.88 1.97
N ASP A 238 15.75 -27.19 2.06
CA ASP A 238 16.43 -28.16 1.20
C ASP A 238 16.02 -27.98 -0.27
N ALA A 239 14.75 -27.64 -0.52
CA ALA A 239 14.24 -27.40 -1.87
C ALA A 239 14.77 -26.10 -2.50
N ALA A 240 14.87 -25.01 -1.72
CA ALA A 240 15.58 -23.78 -2.10
C ALA A 240 15.95 -22.90 -0.90
N ARG A 241 17.02 -22.10 -1.05
CA ARG A 241 17.49 -21.15 -0.02
C ARG A 241 16.56 -19.95 0.17
N PHE A 242 15.85 -19.54 -0.88
CA PHE A 242 15.08 -18.31 -0.91
C PHE A 242 13.61 -18.54 -1.22
N GLN A 243 12.76 -17.60 -0.81
CA GLN A 243 11.33 -17.60 -1.01
C GLN A 243 10.80 -16.21 -1.43
N LEU A 244 9.66 -16.23 -2.13
CA LEU A 244 8.85 -15.07 -2.48
C LEU A 244 7.56 -15.16 -1.68
N LEU A 245 7.37 -14.26 -0.72
CA LEU A 245 6.21 -14.22 0.19
C LEU A 245 5.55 -12.86 0.26
N HIS A 246 6.22 -11.80 -0.19
CA HIS A 246 5.69 -10.46 -0.23
C HIS A 246 5.22 -10.10 -1.65
N PRO A 247 4.11 -9.33 -1.80
CA PRO A 247 3.63 -8.90 -3.11
C PRO A 247 4.68 -8.17 -3.95
N ASP A 248 5.61 -7.48 -3.28
CA ASP A 248 6.67 -6.73 -3.94
C ASP A 248 7.93 -7.56 -4.26
N ASP A 249 7.96 -8.85 -3.97
CA ASP A 249 9.13 -9.71 -4.23
C ASP A 249 9.45 -9.90 -5.71
N CYS A 250 8.52 -9.53 -6.60
CA CYS A 250 8.75 -9.49 -8.03
C CYS A 250 8.36 -8.12 -8.59
N GLN A 251 9.35 -7.39 -9.08
CA GLN A 251 9.19 -6.07 -9.68
C GLN A 251 9.66 -6.06 -11.15
N PRO A 252 9.18 -5.12 -11.97
CA PRO A 252 9.77 -4.87 -13.29
C PRO A 252 11.25 -4.49 -13.17
N THR A 253 12.09 -4.91 -14.11
CA THR A 253 13.55 -4.64 -14.10
C THR A 253 13.90 -3.15 -14.02
N ARG A 254 13.07 -2.28 -14.58
CA ARG A 254 13.22 -0.81 -14.49
C ARG A 254 13.24 -0.28 -13.05
N MET A 255 12.67 -1.01 -12.09
CA MET A 255 12.65 -0.60 -10.68
C MET A 255 14.03 -0.66 -10.04
N LEU A 256 15.01 -1.32 -10.68
CA LEU A 256 16.40 -1.31 -10.22
C LEU A 256 16.97 0.11 -10.16
N ALA A 257 16.65 0.97 -11.14
CA ALA A 257 17.11 2.35 -11.14
C ALA A 257 16.57 3.13 -9.93
N VAL A 258 15.31 2.88 -9.56
CA VAL A 258 14.68 3.50 -8.38
C VAL A 258 15.39 3.09 -7.09
N LEU A 259 15.76 1.81 -6.95
CA LEU A 259 16.55 1.34 -5.81
C LEU A 259 17.93 2.00 -5.76
N GLN A 260 18.61 2.09 -6.90
CA GLN A 260 19.96 2.66 -6.99
C GLN A 260 20.00 4.15 -6.70
N GLU A 261 18.97 4.91 -7.09
CA GLU A 261 18.86 6.35 -6.83
C GLU A 261 18.63 6.69 -5.35
N ARG A 262 18.15 5.74 -4.54
CA ARG A 262 17.74 5.94 -3.14
C ARG A 262 18.74 5.40 -2.12
N ARG A 263 19.89 4.90 -2.57
CA ARG A 263 20.98 4.35 -1.73
C ARG A 263 22.07 5.38 -1.49
#